data_AF-A0AAV8D3S9-F1
#
_entry.id   AF-A0AAV8D3S9-F1
#
_cell.length_a   1.000
_cell.length_b   1.000
_cell.length_c   1.000
_cell.angle_alpha   90.00
_cell.angle_beta   90.00
_cell.angle_gamma   90.00
#
_symmetry.space_group_name_H-M   'P 1'
#
loop_
_entity.id
_entity.type
_entity.pdbx_description
1 polymer ?
#
loop_
_entity_poly.entity_id
_entity_poly.type
_entity_poly.pdbx_seq_one_letter_code
_entity_poly.pdbx_strand_id
1 'polypeptide(L)'
;MDRSGAKSFFQTAPPLKNGHLISEKLKDFVRRNSEGVAPRGIVCVTSGGTTIPLEQRCVRYIDNFSSGHRGAASTEYFVKAGYAVIFVHRCGSYQPYCRYLPEDPFLDFVQLDEESNIQVPDVHAATVRKAIREYHKAVGEGLLLKLPFTTIFEYLQVIYTSAFLVLTNIVI
;
A
#
# COMPACT_ATOMS: atom_id res chain seq x y z
N MET A 1 10.11 -25.29 -12.81
CA MET A 1 8.84 -24.90 -12.18
C MET A 1 7.74 -25.03 -13.20
N ASP A 2 6.75 -25.89 -12.92
CA ASP A 2 5.60 -26.10 -13.79
C ASP A 2 4.78 -24.80 -13.89
N ARG A 3 4.84 -24.13 -15.05
CA ARG A 3 4.09 -22.90 -15.33
C ARG A 3 2.59 -23.17 -15.53
N SER A 4 2.17 -24.43 -15.68
CA SER A 4 0.77 -24.80 -15.94
C SER A 4 -0.12 -24.59 -14.71
N GLY A 5 0.36 -24.97 -13.52
CA GLY A 5 -0.39 -24.80 -12.27
C GLY A 5 -0.65 -23.33 -11.91
N ALA A 6 0.36 -22.46 -12.04
CA ALA A 6 0.21 -21.03 -11.77
C ALA A 6 -0.77 -20.37 -12.74
N LYS A 7 -0.70 -20.71 -14.04
CA LYS A 7 -1.62 -20.17 -15.04
C LYS A 7 -3.07 -20.62 -14.79
N SER A 8 -3.26 -21.90 -14.44
CA SER A 8 -4.57 -22.45 -14.08
C SER A 8 -5.17 -21.75 -12.85
N PHE A 9 -4.35 -21.47 -11.83
CA PHE A 9 -4.77 -20.72 -10.65
C PHE A 9 -5.31 -19.34 -11.02
N PHE A 10 -4.56 -18.53 -11.79
CA PHE A 10 -5.01 -17.18 -12.16
C PHE A 10 -6.24 -17.18 -13.09
N GLN A 11 -6.43 -18.23 -13.90
CA GLN A 11 -7.61 -18.37 -14.76
C GLN A 11 -8.89 -18.70 -13.99
N THR A 12 -8.76 -19.36 -12.83
CA THR A 12 -9.88 -19.82 -12.01
C THR A 12 -10.13 -18.94 -10.78
N ALA A 13 -9.15 -18.12 -10.39
CA ALA A 13 -9.26 -17.18 -9.29
C ALA A 13 -10.30 -16.07 -9.59
N PRO A 14 -10.98 -15.55 -8.55
CA PRO A 14 -11.85 -14.39 -8.71
C PRO A 14 -11.07 -13.20 -9.32
N PRO A 15 -11.65 -12.47 -10.29
CA PRO A 15 -10.96 -11.35 -10.92
C PRO A 15 -10.70 -10.22 -9.91
N LEU A 16 -9.52 -9.62 -9.99
CA LEU A 16 -9.17 -8.46 -9.18
C LEU A 16 -10.11 -7.29 -9.47
N LYS A 17 -10.83 -6.84 -8.44
CA LYS A 17 -11.70 -5.66 -8.53
C LYS A 17 -10.87 -4.45 -8.97
N ASN A 18 -11.34 -3.76 -10.01
CA ASN A 18 -10.64 -2.61 -10.60
C ASN A 18 -9.22 -2.90 -11.10
N GLY A 19 -8.93 -4.13 -11.55
CA GLY A 19 -7.61 -4.54 -12.01
C GLY A 19 -7.02 -3.66 -13.13
N HIS A 20 -7.87 -3.10 -14.01
CA HIS A 20 -7.42 -2.16 -15.04
C HIS A 20 -6.86 -0.87 -14.44
N LEU A 21 -7.58 -0.24 -13.50
CA LEU A 21 -7.12 0.97 -12.80
C LEU A 21 -5.83 0.73 -12.01
N ILE A 22 -5.69 -0.46 -11.40
CA ILE A 22 -4.46 -0.85 -10.70
C ILE A 22 -3.30 -0.93 -11.70
N SER A 23 -3.53 -1.53 -12.86
CA SER A 23 -2.52 -1.65 -13.92
C SER A 23 -2.12 -0.29 -14.50
N GLU A 24 -3.07 0.62 -14.72
CA GLU A 24 -2.80 1.98 -15.19
C GLU A 24 -1.99 2.78 -14.17
N LYS A 25 -2.40 2.76 -12.90
CA LYS A 25 -1.65 3.41 -11.81
C LYS A 25 -0.23 2.88 -11.69
N LEU A 26 -0.04 1.56 -11.82
CA LEU A 26 1.28 0.95 -11.80
C LEU A 26 2.13 1.39 -12.98
N LYS A 27 1.59 1.38 -14.21
CA LYS A 27 2.29 1.86 -15.41
C LYS A 27 2.73 3.30 -15.26
N ASP A 28 1.84 4.19 -14.84
CA ASP A 28 2.16 5.60 -14.62
C ASP A 28 3.20 5.80 -13.52
N PHE A 29 3.12 5.03 -12.44
CA PHE A 29 4.08 5.10 -11.35
C PHE A 29 5.46 4.62 -11.76
N VAL A 30 5.55 3.51 -12.50
CA VAL A 30 6.81 2.97 -13.02
C VAL A 30 7.41 3.97 -14.01
N ARG A 31 6.66 4.37 -15.03
CA ARG A 31 7.07 5.34 -16.06
C ARG A 31 7.63 6.62 -15.45
N ARG A 32 6.91 7.24 -14.51
CA ARG A 32 7.34 8.47 -13.83
C ARG A 32 8.69 8.32 -13.12
N ASN A 33 8.97 7.15 -12.55
CA ASN A 33 10.16 6.93 -11.73
C ASN A 33 11.32 6.26 -12.49
N SER A 34 11.08 5.66 -13.66
CA SER A 34 12.11 5.03 -14.51
C SER A 34 12.56 5.90 -15.67
N GLU A 35 11.69 6.74 -16.25
CA GLU A 35 11.97 7.49 -17.49
C GLU A 35 12.27 9.00 -17.24
N GLY A 36 12.35 9.41 -15.97
CA GLY A 36 12.63 10.80 -15.60
C GLY A 36 14.10 11.21 -15.73
N VAL A 37 14.37 12.51 -15.60
CA VAL A 37 15.72 13.12 -15.62
C VAL A 37 16.66 12.52 -14.55
N ALA A 38 16.09 12.04 -13.44
CA ALA A 38 16.78 11.29 -12.40
C ALA A 38 16.01 9.99 -12.11
N PRO A 39 16.34 8.87 -12.77
CA PRO A 39 15.68 7.59 -12.53
C PRO A 39 15.92 7.13 -11.09
N ARG A 40 14.90 6.54 -10.49
CA ARG A 40 14.92 6.06 -9.10
C ARG A 40 14.76 4.55 -9.07
N GLY A 41 15.40 3.91 -8.09
CA GLY A 41 15.11 2.52 -7.78
C GLY A 41 13.65 2.36 -7.37
N ILE A 42 12.98 1.33 -7.91
CA ILE A 42 11.60 0.98 -7.55
C ILE A 42 11.65 -0.25 -6.63
N VAL A 43 10.97 -0.17 -5.49
CA VAL A 43 10.85 -1.29 -4.53
C VAL A 43 9.37 -1.61 -4.33
N CYS A 44 9.03 -2.90 -4.39
CA CYS A 44 7.73 -3.40 -4.00
C CYS A 44 7.79 -3.91 -2.56
N VAL A 45 7.06 -3.28 -1.65
CA VAL A 45 6.90 -3.71 -0.26
C VAL A 45 5.52 -4.33 -0.10
N THR A 46 5.48 -5.58 0.38
CA THR A 46 4.24 -6.26 0.74
C THR A 46 4.05 -6.20 2.25
N SER A 47 2.83 -5.92 2.71
CA SER A 47 2.55 -5.70 4.13
C SER A 47 1.18 -6.19 4.57
N GLY A 48 1.13 -6.75 5.78
CA GLY A 48 -0.09 -7.31 6.36
C GLY A 48 -0.37 -8.75 5.94
N GLY A 49 -1.43 -9.32 6.55
CA GLY A 49 -1.88 -10.69 6.34
C GLY A 49 -2.75 -10.90 5.11
N THR A 50 -2.81 -12.12 4.59
CA THR A 50 -3.79 -12.51 3.59
C THR A 50 -4.91 -13.32 4.23
N THR A 51 -6.15 -13.10 3.78
CA THR A 51 -7.27 -13.96 4.14
C THR A 51 -7.59 -14.97 3.06
N ILE A 52 -8.11 -16.14 3.45
CA ILE A 52 -8.66 -17.16 2.56
C ILE A 52 -10.14 -17.33 2.91
N PRO A 53 -11.08 -16.88 2.07
CA PRO A 53 -12.51 -17.03 2.31
C PRO A 53 -12.92 -18.50 2.23
N LEU A 54 -13.81 -18.95 3.12
CA LEU A 54 -14.34 -20.32 3.11
C LEU A 54 -15.64 -20.44 2.29
N GLU A 55 -16.30 -19.33 2.01
CA GLU A 55 -17.54 -19.25 1.23
C GLU A 55 -17.50 -18.13 0.19
N GLN A 56 -18.32 -18.23 -0.88
CA GLN A 56 -18.45 -17.17 -1.89
C GLN A 56 -19.01 -15.87 -1.30
N ARG A 57 -20.03 -15.98 -0.44
CA ARG A 57 -20.53 -14.87 0.39
C ARG A 57 -19.82 -14.97 1.74
N CYS A 58 -18.55 -14.55 1.72
CA CYS A 58 -17.63 -14.77 2.82
C CYS A 58 -18.11 -14.12 4.11
N VAL A 59 -18.39 -14.96 5.11
CA VAL A 59 -18.57 -14.55 6.52
C VAL A 59 -17.40 -15.06 7.34
N ARG A 60 -16.80 -16.20 6.95
CA ARG A 60 -15.69 -16.83 7.65
C ARG A 60 -14.49 -16.97 6.72
N TYR A 61 -13.30 -16.79 7.30
CA TYR A 61 -12.05 -16.86 6.59
C TYR A 61 -10.93 -17.34 7.50
N ILE A 62 -9.88 -17.90 6.90
CA ILE A 62 -8.60 -18.12 7.56
C ILE A 62 -7.78 -16.84 7.36
N ASP A 63 -7.15 -16.33 8.42
CA ASP A 63 -6.30 -15.13 8.37
C ASP A 63 -4.88 -15.45 8.79
N ASN A 64 -3.90 -15.02 7.98
CA ASN A 64 -2.50 -15.00 8.38
C ASN A 64 -2.20 -13.71 9.14
N PHE A 65 -2.11 -13.77 10.47
CA PHE A 65 -1.93 -12.58 11.28
C PHE A 65 -0.66 -11.79 10.93
N SER A 66 -0.84 -10.52 10.59
CA SER A 66 0.22 -9.53 10.47
C SER A 66 -0.37 -8.13 10.55
N SER A 67 0.06 -7.36 11.55
CA SER A 67 -0.40 -5.98 11.74
C SER A 67 0.08 -5.03 10.62
N GLY A 68 1.12 -5.41 9.87
CA GLY A 68 1.72 -4.58 8.82
C GLY A 68 2.72 -3.54 9.31
N HIS A 69 3.05 -3.52 10.61
CA HIS A 69 3.93 -2.49 11.19
C HIS A 69 5.33 -2.47 10.55
N ARG A 70 5.91 -3.66 10.28
CA ARG A 70 7.21 -3.78 9.60
C ARG A 70 7.18 -3.24 8.18
N GLY A 71 6.17 -3.60 7.40
CA GLY A 71 6.05 -3.13 6.01
C GLY A 71 5.87 -1.62 5.95
N ALA A 72 5.02 -1.05 6.82
CA ALA A 72 4.85 0.39 6.94
C ALA A 72 6.16 1.12 7.27
N ALA A 73 6.90 0.64 8.28
CA ALA A 73 8.20 1.21 8.65
C ALA A 73 9.23 1.09 7.51
N SER A 74 9.34 -0.08 6.88
CA SER A 74 10.27 -0.29 5.75
C SER A 74 9.99 0.66 4.59
N THR A 75 8.71 0.93 4.28
CA THR A 75 8.34 1.90 3.24
C THR A 75 8.85 3.30 3.56
N GLU A 76 8.76 3.76 4.81
CA GLU A 76 9.30 5.06 5.23
C GLU A 76 10.83 5.11 5.04
N TYR A 77 11.54 4.05 5.40
CA TYR A 77 12.99 3.97 5.21
C TYR A 77 13.38 3.99 3.73
N PHE A 78 12.67 3.26 2.87
CA PHE A 78 12.94 3.26 1.43
C PHE A 78 12.67 4.61 0.77
N VAL A 79 11.55 5.26 1.11
CA VAL A 79 11.25 6.62 0.60
C VAL A 79 12.32 7.60 1.07
N LYS A 80 12.74 7.52 2.34
CA LYS A 80 13.83 8.36 2.89
C LYS A 80 15.16 8.11 2.18
N ALA A 81 15.41 6.89 1.71
CA ALA A 81 16.60 6.53 0.92
C ALA A 81 16.48 6.89 -0.58
N GLY A 82 15.39 7.53 -1.01
CA GLY A 82 15.20 8.00 -2.39
C GLY A 82 14.57 6.98 -3.34
N TYR A 83 14.06 5.86 -2.84
CA TYR A 83 13.35 4.88 -3.65
C TYR A 83 11.89 5.28 -3.88
N ALA A 84 11.37 4.90 -5.05
CA ALA A 84 9.95 4.90 -5.32
C ALA A 84 9.35 3.56 -4.84
N VAL A 85 8.36 3.62 -3.95
CA VAL A 85 7.81 2.44 -3.26
C VAL A 85 6.40 2.13 -3.73
N ILE A 86 6.21 0.89 -4.20
CA ILE A 86 4.89 0.28 -4.40
C ILE A 86 4.56 -0.46 -3.09
N PHE A 87 3.61 0.07 -2.33
CA PHE A 87 3.16 -0.47 -1.05
C PHE A 87 1.89 -1.30 -1.23
N VAL A 88 2.07 -2.60 -1.38
CA VAL A 88 0.99 -3.59 -1.47
C VAL A 88 0.59 -4.01 -0.07
N HIS A 89 -0.64 -3.70 0.38
CA HIS A 89 -0.99 -3.79 1.80
C HIS A 89 -2.38 -4.37 2.06
N ARG A 90 -2.51 -5.10 3.17
CA ARG A 90 -3.81 -5.55 3.67
C ARG A 90 -4.67 -4.34 4.08
N CYS A 91 -5.92 -4.30 3.66
CA CYS A 91 -6.89 -3.33 4.16
C CYS A 91 -6.96 -3.35 5.70
N GLY A 92 -6.93 -2.18 6.32
CA GLY A 92 -6.93 -2.04 7.78
C GLY A 92 -5.62 -2.37 8.48
N SER A 93 -4.55 -2.71 7.75
CA SER A 93 -3.20 -2.86 8.34
C SER A 93 -2.52 -1.51 8.55
N TYR A 94 -1.44 -1.49 9.33
CA TYR A 94 -0.64 -0.29 9.54
C TYR A 94 -0.17 0.33 8.22
N GLN A 95 -0.32 1.65 8.13
CA GLN A 95 0.08 2.44 6.97
C GLN A 95 1.37 3.22 7.26
N PRO A 96 2.26 3.43 6.26
CA PRO A 96 3.40 4.32 6.39
C PRO A 96 2.95 5.70 6.90
N TYR A 97 3.73 6.28 7.80
CA TYR A 97 3.49 7.56 8.49
C TYR A 97 2.32 7.55 9.50
N CYS A 98 1.32 6.69 9.32
CA CYS A 98 0.20 6.56 10.27
C CYS A 98 0.53 5.69 11.49
N ARG A 99 1.60 4.90 11.45
CA ARG A 99 1.96 3.95 12.53
C ARG A 99 2.37 4.58 13.87
N TYR A 100 2.53 5.90 13.88
CA TYR A 100 2.84 6.70 15.07
C TYR A 100 1.62 7.48 15.57
N LEU A 101 0.52 7.44 14.82
CA LEU A 101 -0.74 7.99 15.28
C LEU A 101 -1.28 7.05 16.37
N PRO A 102 -1.96 7.57 17.40
CA PRO A 102 -2.44 6.70 18.46
C PRO A 102 -3.54 5.76 17.94
N GLU A 103 -3.79 4.68 18.68
CA GLU A 103 -4.76 3.63 18.28
C GLU A 103 -6.21 3.93 18.71
N ASP A 104 -6.41 5.01 19.48
CA ASP A 104 -7.74 5.46 19.92
C ASP A 104 -8.69 5.75 18.73
N PRO A 105 -10.02 5.75 18.96
CA PRO A 105 -10.98 6.18 17.95
C PRO A 105 -10.60 7.51 17.31
N PHE A 106 -10.81 7.62 15.99
CA PHE A 106 -10.45 8.83 15.24
C PHE A 106 -11.00 10.13 15.85
N LEU A 107 -12.23 10.07 16.40
CA LEU A 107 -12.89 11.22 17.01
C LEU A 107 -12.20 11.71 18.29
N ASP A 108 -11.38 10.88 18.92
CA ASP A 108 -10.60 11.25 20.11
C ASP A 108 -9.31 12.00 19.73
N PHE A 109 -8.92 12.02 18.45
CA PHE A 109 -7.78 12.78 17.93
C PHE A 109 -8.11 14.16 17.40
N VAL A 110 -9.39 14.49 17.36
CA VAL A 110 -9.86 15.77 16.85
C VAL A 110 -10.74 16.43 17.88
N GLN A 111 -10.56 17.73 18.05
CA GLN A 111 -11.39 18.57 18.89
C GLN A 111 -11.84 19.78 18.09
N LEU A 112 -12.89 20.44 18.56
CA LEU A 112 -13.31 21.72 18.02
C LEU A 112 -12.57 22.84 18.75
N ASP A 113 -12.16 23.88 18.03
CA ASP A 113 -11.74 25.15 18.64
C ASP A 113 -12.96 26.03 18.99
N GLU A 114 -12.69 27.23 19.52
CA GLU A 114 -13.74 28.20 19.87
C GLU A 114 -14.59 28.64 18.66
N GLU A 115 -14.06 28.53 17.45
CA GLU A 115 -14.71 28.87 16.19
C GLU A 115 -15.38 27.64 15.52
N SER A 116 -15.41 26.50 16.19
CA SER A 116 -15.92 25.22 15.66
C SER A 116 -15.13 24.68 14.46
N ASN A 117 -13.85 25.04 14.33
CA ASN A 117 -12.93 24.41 13.39
C ASN A 117 -12.36 23.12 13.99
N ILE A 118 -12.07 22.15 13.13
CA ILE A 118 -11.44 20.89 13.51
C ILE A 118 -9.94 21.12 13.75
N GLN A 119 -9.46 20.76 14.93
CA GLN A 119 -8.05 20.83 15.31
C GLN A 119 -7.59 19.55 16.01
N VAL A 120 -6.28 19.33 16.07
CA VAL A 120 -5.66 18.19 16.77
C VAL A 120 -5.17 18.66 18.13
N PRO A 121 -5.43 17.93 19.24
CA PRO A 121 -4.93 18.27 20.56
C PRO A 121 -3.39 18.46 20.58
N ASP A 122 -2.90 19.40 21.38
CA ASP A 122 -1.47 19.76 21.43
C ASP A 122 -0.54 18.58 21.70
N VAL A 123 -0.99 17.63 22.53
CA VAL A 123 -0.25 16.40 22.86
C VAL A 123 0.08 15.55 21.62
N HIS A 124 -0.74 15.59 20.57
CA HIS A 124 -0.54 14.83 19.33
C HIS A 124 -0.16 15.71 18.14
N ALA A 125 -0.30 17.03 18.25
CA ALA A 125 -0.12 17.98 17.15
C ALA A 125 1.24 17.85 16.46
N ALA A 126 2.33 17.68 17.22
CA ALA A 126 3.67 17.53 16.65
C ALA A 126 3.81 16.26 15.78
N THR A 127 3.35 15.12 16.30
CA THR A 127 3.40 13.82 15.61
C THR A 127 2.51 13.80 14.38
N VAL A 128 1.26 14.29 14.51
CA VAL A 128 0.29 14.35 13.40
C VAL A 128 0.80 15.28 12.29
N ARG A 129 1.30 16.47 12.65
CA ARG A 129 1.85 17.43 11.68
C ARG A 129 3.04 16.85 10.91
N LYS A 130 3.91 16.10 11.60
CA LYS A 130 5.02 15.41 10.95
C LYS A 130 4.52 14.34 9.98
N ALA A 131 3.61 13.47 10.42
CA ALA A 131 3.06 12.39 9.61
C ALA A 131 2.37 12.92 8.33
N ILE A 132 1.51 13.94 8.47
CA ILE A 132 0.81 14.59 7.34
C ILE A 132 1.84 15.12 6.34
N ARG A 133 2.83 15.89 6.81
CA ARG A 133 3.85 16.49 5.92
C ARG A 133 4.66 15.43 5.18
N GLU A 134 5.15 14.40 5.87
CA GLU A 134 5.97 13.35 5.26
C GLU A 134 5.15 12.50 4.27
N TYR A 135 3.91 12.17 4.61
CA TYR A 135 2.99 11.47 3.72
C TYR A 135 2.70 12.26 2.45
N HIS A 136 2.27 13.52 2.58
CA HIS A 136 1.96 14.36 1.41
C HIS A 136 3.18 14.64 0.56
N LYS A 137 4.37 14.79 1.17
CA LYS A 137 5.62 14.91 0.43
C LYS A 137 5.88 13.64 -0.40
N ALA A 138 5.82 12.45 0.21
CA ALA A 138 6.06 11.20 -0.48
C ALA A 138 5.07 10.94 -1.65
N VAL A 139 3.80 11.26 -1.45
CA VAL A 139 2.77 11.13 -2.50
C VAL A 139 2.95 12.20 -3.58
N GLY A 140 3.16 13.46 -3.19
CA GLY A 140 3.31 14.59 -4.12
C GLY A 140 4.55 14.49 -5.00
N GLU A 141 5.65 13.95 -4.48
CA GLU A 141 6.87 13.66 -5.24
C GLU A 141 6.77 12.39 -6.09
N GLY A 142 5.64 11.68 -6.03
CA GLY A 142 5.41 10.44 -6.79
C GLY A 142 6.24 9.27 -6.30
N LEU A 143 6.64 9.26 -5.02
CA LEU A 143 7.49 8.24 -4.41
C LEU A 143 6.70 7.10 -3.73
N LEU A 144 5.40 7.25 -3.54
CA LEU A 144 4.58 6.24 -2.86
C LEU A 144 3.30 5.92 -3.63
N LEU A 145 3.16 4.67 -4.09
CA LEU A 145 1.93 4.11 -4.62
C LEU A 145 1.37 3.06 -3.66
N LYS A 146 0.13 3.22 -3.22
CA LYS A 146 -0.54 2.26 -2.32
C LYS A 146 -1.52 1.38 -3.09
N LEU A 147 -1.40 0.07 -2.95
CA LEU A 147 -2.29 -0.92 -3.57
C LEU A 147 -2.88 -1.83 -2.49
N PRO A 148 -4.19 -1.74 -2.20
CA PRO A 148 -4.81 -2.57 -1.17
C PRO A 148 -5.09 -3.99 -1.66
N PHE A 149 -5.08 -4.95 -0.73
CA PHE A 149 -5.62 -6.29 -0.89
C PHE A 149 -6.30 -6.74 0.41
N THR A 150 -7.09 -7.80 0.36
CA THR A 150 -7.60 -8.50 1.55
C THR A 150 -7.37 -9.99 1.43
N THR A 151 -7.80 -10.58 0.32
CA THR A 151 -7.71 -12.02 0.09
C THR A 151 -6.37 -12.41 -0.54
N ILE A 152 -5.99 -13.69 -0.40
CA ILE A 152 -4.83 -14.25 -1.10
C ILE A 152 -4.95 -14.11 -2.63
N PHE A 153 -6.17 -14.18 -3.19
CA PHE A 153 -6.41 -14.05 -4.62
C PHE A 153 -6.07 -12.64 -5.13
N GLU A 154 -6.49 -11.61 -4.38
CA GLU A 154 -6.16 -10.21 -4.69
C GLU A 154 -4.66 -9.97 -4.55
N TYR A 155 -4.06 -10.43 -3.44
CA TYR A 155 -2.63 -10.31 -3.16
C TYR A 155 -1.77 -10.87 -4.31
N LEU A 156 -2.05 -12.10 -4.74
CA LEU A 156 -1.30 -12.76 -5.81
C LEU A 156 -1.45 -12.03 -7.14
N GLN A 157 -2.65 -11.55 -7.48
CA GLN A 157 -2.88 -10.79 -8.70
C GLN A 157 -2.15 -9.44 -8.67
N VAL A 158 -2.24 -8.69 -7.57
CA VAL A 158 -1.57 -7.39 -7.42
C VAL A 158 -0.06 -7.53 -7.51
N ILE A 159 0.53 -8.53 -6.85
CA ILE A 159 1.98 -8.78 -6.93
C ILE A 159 2.39 -9.23 -8.31
N TYR A 160 1.63 -10.14 -8.93
CA TYR A 160 1.93 -10.60 -10.27
C TYR A 160 1.95 -9.42 -11.26
N THR A 161 0.93 -8.56 -11.24
CA THR A 161 0.88 -7.36 -12.08
C THR A 161 2.00 -6.37 -11.76
N SER A 162 2.30 -6.16 -10.47
CA SER A 162 3.38 -5.25 -10.04
C SER A 162 4.75 -5.75 -10.50
N ALA A 163 5.05 -7.04 -10.28
CA ALA A 163 6.29 -7.67 -10.69
C ALA A 163 6.45 -7.68 -12.21
N PHE A 164 5.38 -8.03 -12.93
CA PHE A 164 5.38 -7.99 -14.39
C PHE A 164 5.73 -6.59 -14.91
N LEU A 165 5.04 -5.55 -14.44
CA LEU A 165 5.26 -4.18 -14.90
C LEU A 165 6.62 -3.60 -14.48
N VAL A 166 7.12 -3.94 -13.31
CA VAL A 166 8.46 -3.49 -12.89
C VAL A 166 9.54 -4.19 -13.73
N LEU A 167 9.42 -5.50 -13.98
CA LEU A 167 10.43 -6.25 -14.72
C LEU A 167 10.40 -5.98 -16.23
N THR A 168 9.24 -5.68 -16.82
CA THR A 168 9.15 -5.45 -18.28
C THR A 168 9.45 -4.01 -18.70
N ASN A 169 9.40 -3.04 -17.78
CA ASN A 169 9.77 -1.65 -18.06
C ASN A 169 11.21 -1.31 -17.62
N ILE A 170 11.93 -2.24 -16.98
CA ILE A 170 13.38 -2.17 -16.86
C ILE A 170 13.95 -2.70 -18.18
N VAL A 171 14.12 -1.80 -19.15
CA VAL A 171 14.93 -2.07 -20.33
C VAL A 171 16.38 -2.20 -19.85
N ILE A 172 16.93 -3.42 -19.91
CA ILE A 172 18.38 -3.67 -19.79
C ILE A 172 19.04 -3.28 -21.11
#